data_AF-A0A8J3X2J2-F1
#
_entry.id   AF-A0A8J3X2J2-F1
#
_cell.length_a   1.000
_cell.length_b   1.000
_cell.length_c   1.000
_cell.angle_alpha   90.00
_cell.angle_beta   90.00
_cell.angle_gamma   90.00
#
_symmetry.space_group_name_H-M   'P 1'
#
loop_
_entity.id
_entity.type
_entity.pdbx_description
1 polymer ?
#
loop_
_entity_poly.entity_id
_entity_poly.type
_entity_poly.pdbx_seq_one_letter_code
_entity_poly.pdbx_strand_id
1 'polypeptide(L)'
;MRAKRGDRAVPPPRPGGYALRFATNDAAKGWEELCRQAAANTRAAYDAIEVDPCPNPPTPRHHPLKGRLATDTHAGKLLAQWQYEVTSGGRIWYLVDHETRTCWIKHAGTGHPKLTE
;
A
#
# COMPACT_ATOMS: atom_id res chain seq x y z
N MET A 1 -18.24 6.50 10.65
CA MET A 1 -18.83 7.85 10.76
C MET A 1 -19.24 8.33 9.37
N ARG A 2 -20.35 9.07 9.25
CA ARG A 2 -20.72 9.72 7.99
C ARG A 2 -19.94 11.02 7.84
N ALA A 3 -19.56 11.39 6.62
CA ALA A 3 -18.93 12.68 6.35
C ALA A 3 -19.84 13.83 6.78
N LYS A 4 -19.26 14.88 7.35
CA LYS A 4 -19.95 16.10 7.82
C LYS A 4 -19.38 17.36 7.17
N ARG A 5 -20.07 18.49 7.36
CA ARG A 5 -19.61 19.81 6.91
C ARG A 5 -18.22 20.10 7.48
N GLY A 6 -17.29 20.49 6.61
CA GLY A 6 -15.90 20.81 6.98
C GLY A 6 -14.93 19.63 6.87
N ASP A 7 -15.42 18.39 6.69
CA ASP A 7 -14.55 17.25 6.39
C ASP A 7 -13.98 17.35 4.97
N ARG A 8 -12.78 16.80 4.77
CA ARG A 8 -12.20 16.66 3.44
C ARG A 8 -13.10 15.73 2.59
N ALA A 9 -13.48 16.20 1.41
CA ALA A 9 -14.13 15.34 0.42
C ALA A 9 -13.15 14.29 -0.08
N VAL A 10 -13.40 13.03 0.26
CA VAL A 10 -12.65 11.87 -0.25
C VAL A 10 -13.11 11.62 -1.69
N PRO A 11 -12.20 11.43 -2.66
CA PRO A 11 -12.60 11.12 -4.02
C PRO A 11 -13.43 9.83 -4.06
N PRO A 12 -14.42 9.71 -4.97
CA PRO A 12 -15.10 8.45 -5.19
C PRO A 12 -14.08 7.39 -5.65
N PRO A 13 -14.33 6.10 -5.38
CA PRO A 13 -13.46 5.04 -5.87
C PRO A 13 -13.26 5.10 -7.38
N ARG A 14 -12.04 4.88 -7.85
CA ARG A 14 -11.76 4.77 -9.28
C ARG A 14 -12.51 3.55 -9.86
N PRO A 15 -13.26 3.70 -10.95
CA PRO A 15 -13.87 2.56 -11.63
C PRO A 15 -12.81 1.54 -12.02
N GLY A 16 -12.98 0.31 -11.54
CA GLY A 16 -12.00 -0.75 -11.78
C GLY A 16 -10.63 -0.48 -11.15
N GLY A 17 -10.52 0.36 -10.12
CA GLY A 17 -9.34 0.45 -9.25
C GLY A 17 -9.39 -0.50 -8.07
N TYR A 18 -8.30 -0.55 -7.31
CA TYR A 18 -8.20 -1.25 -6.03
C TYR A 18 -8.34 -0.27 -4.88
N ALA A 19 -9.14 -0.61 -3.88
CA ALA A 19 -9.18 0.15 -2.64
C ALA A 19 -7.89 -0.10 -1.83
N LEU A 20 -7.26 0.95 -1.33
CA LEU A 20 -6.14 0.81 -0.39
C LEU A 20 -6.66 0.94 1.04
N ARG A 21 -6.32 -0.03 1.90
CA ARG A 21 -6.76 -0.07 3.30
C ARG A 21 -5.61 -0.47 4.20
N PHE A 22 -5.57 0.02 5.43
CA PHE A 22 -4.56 -0.40 6.40
C PHE A 22 -4.93 -1.75 7.01
N ALA A 23 -3.99 -2.69 6.97
CA ALA A 23 -4.12 -3.97 7.65
C ALA A 23 -3.80 -3.88 9.16
N THR A 24 -3.06 -2.84 9.56
CA THR A 24 -2.62 -2.62 10.95
C THR A 24 -2.60 -1.13 11.29
N ASN A 25 -2.69 -0.80 12.58
CA ASN A 25 -2.58 0.59 13.05
C ASN A 25 -1.18 1.17 12.81
N ASP A 26 -0.13 0.35 12.86
CA ASP A 26 1.23 0.83 12.62
C ASP A 26 1.47 1.18 11.16
N ALA A 27 0.83 0.47 10.22
CA ALA A 27 0.81 0.87 8.82
C ALA A 27 0.14 2.24 8.61
N ALA A 28 -0.92 2.55 9.37
CA ALA A 28 -1.58 3.85 9.29
C ALA A 28 -0.67 4.98 9.78
N LYS A 29 0.02 4.80 10.91
CA LYS A 29 1.01 5.78 11.44
C LYS A 29 2.15 6.01 10.44
N GLY A 30 2.72 4.90 9.94
CA GLY A 30 3.78 4.93 8.94
C GLY A 30 3.39 5.64 7.65
N TRP A 31 2.13 5.48 7.23
CA TRP A 31 1.56 6.20 6.09
C TRP A 31 1.46 7.70 6.34
N GLU A 32 1.02 8.12 7.53
CA GLU A 32 0.98 9.54 7.91
C GLU A 32 2.38 10.16 7.89
N GLU A 33 3.39 9.43 8.36
CA GLU A 33 4.79 9.87 8.34
C GLU A 33 5.33 10.00 6.91
N LEU A 34 5.01 9.04 6.03
CA LEU A 34 5.31 9.14 4.59
C LEU A 34 4.62 10.33 3.95
N CYS A 35 3.35 10.57 4.26
CA CYS A 35 2.62 11.75 3.76
C CYS A 35 3.27 13.05 4.25
N ARG A 36 3.75 13.11 5.49
CA ARG A 36 4.42 14.29 6.05
C ARG A 36 5.79 14.55 5.42
N GLN A 37 6.57 13.51 5.14
CA GLN A 37 7.96 13.65 4.67
C GLN A 37 8.09 13.64 3.14
N ALA A 38 7.20 12.91 2.45
CA ALA A 38 7.27 12.63 1.02
C ALA A 38 5.87 12.59 0.39
N ALA A 39 5.07 13.63 0.61
CA ALA A 39 3.67 13.70 0.18
C ALA A 39 3.45 13.35 -1.31
N ALA A 40 4.23 13.97 -2.20
CA ALA A 40 4.08 13.77 -3.65
C ALA A 40 4.39 12.32 -4.07
N ASN A 41 5.46 11.73 -3.52
CA ASN A 41 5.83 10.36 -3.82
C ASN A 41 4.83 9.35 -3.23
N THR A 42 4.33 9.64 -2.02
CA THR A 42 3.29 8.81 -1.38
C THR A 42 2.00 8.85 -2.20
N ARG A 43 1.65 10.00 -2.77
CA ARG A 43 0.52 10.11 -3.69
C ARG A 43 0.75 9.32 -4.98
N ALA A 44 1.92 9.40 -5.59
CA ALA A 44 2.25 8.62 -6.79
C ALA A 44 2.19 7.10 -6.50
N ALA A 45 2.68 6.67 -5.34
CA ALA A 45 2.56 5.29 -4.89
C ALA A 45 1.09 4.86 -4.73
N TYR A 46 0.26 5.68 -4.09
CA TYR A 46 -1.18 5.44 -3.97
C TYR A 46 -1.82 5.23 -5.34
N ASP A 47 -1.60 6.18 -6.25
CA ASP A 47 -2.23 6.17 -7.58
C ASP A 47 -1.78 4.94 -8.40
N ALA A 48 -0.50 4.57 -8.32
CA ALA A 48 0.03 3.39 -9.00
C ALA A 48 -0.58 2.09 -8.47
N ILE A 49 -0.63 1.92 -7.14
CA ILE A 49 -1.19 0.71 -6.51
C ILE A 49 -2.71 0.62 -6.73
N GLU A 50 -3.43 1.75 -6.70
CA GLU A 50 -4.88 1.78 -6.98
C GLU A 50 -5.18 1.32 -8.41
N VAL A 51 -4.37 1.73 -9.39
CA VAL A 51 -4.61 1.43 -10.80
C VAL A 51 -4.17 0.00 -11.15
N ASP A 52 -2.95 -0.37 -10.79
CA ASP A 52 -2.36 -1.66 -11.13
C ASP A 52 -1.45 -2.14 -9.99
N PRO A 53 -1.99 -2.86 -9.00
CA PRO A 53 -1.20 -3.31 -7.85
C PRO A 53 -0.19 -4.40 -8.21
N CYS A 54 -0.35 -5.10 -9.33
CA CYS A 54 0.49 -6.23 -9.73
C CYS A 54 1.03 -6.05 -11.16
N PRO A 55 1.80 -4.97 -11.42
CA PRO A 55 2.25 -4.69 -12.77
C PRO A 55 3.09 -5.84 -13.33
N ASN A 56 2.83 -6.17 -14.59
CA ASN A 56 3.56 -7.20 -15.32
C ASN A 56 4.06 -6.60 -16.66
N PRO A 57 5.38 -6.45 -16.86
CA PRO A 57 6.45 -6.88 -15.95
C PRO A 57 6.55 -6.01 -14.68
N PRO A 58 7.02 -6.58 -13.55
CA PRO A 58 7.34 -5.79 -12.36
C PRO A 58 8.41 -4.75 -12.65
N THR A 59 8.38 -3.64 -11.91
CA THR A 59 9.39 -2.57 -12.02
C THR A 59 10.35 -2.63 -10.83
N PRO A 60 11.55 -1.99 -10.90
CA PRO A 60 12.47 -1.94 -9.77
C PRO A 60 11.86 -1.35 -8.49
N ARG A 61 10.87 -0.45 -8.62
CA ARG A 61 10.19 0.18 -7.48
C ARG A 61 8.87 -0.48 -7.12
N HIS A 62 8.33 -1.36 -7.95
CA HIS A 62 6.99 -1.93 -7.75
C HIS A 62 7.01 -3.39 -8.20
N HIS A 63 7.19 -4.29 -7.23
CA HIS A 63 7.44 -5.70 -7.49
C HIS A 63 6.98 -6.60 -6.33
N PRO A 64 6.76 -7.91 -6.56
CA PRO A 64 6.43 -8.82 -5.49
C PRO A 64 7.61 -8.98 -4.52
N LEU A 65 7.31 -9.20 -3.24
CA LEU A 65 8.30 -9.72 -2.31
C LEU A 65 8.57 -11.21 -2.62
N LYS A 66 9.65 -11.75 -2.07
CA LYS A 66 10.13 -13.11 -2.38
C LYS A 66 10.40 -13.92 -1.11
N GLY A 67 10.57 -15.23 -1.28
CA GLY A 67 10.85 -16.16 -0.19
C GLY A 67 9.76 -16.12 0.89
N ARG A 68 10.16 -16.08 2.16
CA ARG A 68 9.22 -16.04 3.30
C ARG A 68 8.28 -14.84 3.32
N LEU A 69 8.62 -13.77 2.59
CA LEU A 69 7.82 -12.55 2.53
C LEU A 69 6.91 -12.51 1.30
N ALA A 70 6.98 -13.48 0.39
CA ALA A 70 6.22 -13.47 -0.87
C ALA A 70 4.70 -13.45 -0.65
N THR A 71 4.25 -14.01 0.47
CA THR A 71 2.84 -14.10 0.84
C THR A 71 2.68 -13.87 2.34
N ASP A 72 1.54 -13.35 2.76
CA ASP A 72 1.15 -13.30 4.18
C ASP A 72 -0.37 -13.52 4.31
N THR A 73 -0.81 -13.91 5.50
CA THR A 73 -2.23 -14.14 5.79
C THR A 73 -2.91 -12.85 6.24
N HIS A 74 -4.06 -12.55 5.65
CA HIS A 74 -4.96 -11.49 6.09
C HIS A 74 -6.40 -11.99 6.09
N ALA A 75 -7.10 -11.81 7.22
CA ALA A 75 -8.47 -12.29 7.40
C ALA A 75 -8.67 -13.77 7.00
N GLY A 76 -7.71 -14.64 7.33
CA GLY A 76 -7.75 -16.07 7.01
C GLY A 76 -7.41 -16.44 5.57
N LYS A 77 -7.12 -15.47 4.69
CA LYS A 77 -6.69 -15.69 3.31
C LYS A 77 -5.17 -15.51 3.18
N LEU A 78 -4.50 -16.46 2.53
CA LEU A 78 -3.11 -16.30 2.11
C LEU A 78 -3.06 -15.44 0.84
N LEU A 79 -2.43 -14.28 0.90
CA LEU A 79 -2.41 -13.30 -0.19
C LEU A 79 -0.98 -13.00 -0.63
N ALA A 80 -0.81 -12.70 -1.92
CA ALA A 80 0.48 -12.25 -2.46
C ALA A 80 0.86 -10.88 -1.88
N GLN A 81 2.12 -10.74 -1.47
CA GLN A 81 2.65 -9.51 -0.90
C GLN A 81 3.55 -8.78 -1.90
N TRP A 82 3.28 -7.50 -2.06
CA TRP A 82 3.98 -6.61 -2.98
C TRP A 82 4.61 -5.44 -2.23
N GLN A 83 5.66 -4.90 -2.84
CA GLN A 83 6.36 -3.71 -2.36
C GLN A 83 6.23 -2.59 -3.39
N TYR A 84 6.02 -1.37 -2.90
CA TYR A 84 6.26 -0.13 -3.63
C TYR A 84 7.34 0.70 -2.92
N GLU A 85 8.35 1.13 -3.67
CA GLU A 85 9.40 2.04 -3.23
C GLU A 85 8.96 3.50 -3.40
N VAL A 86 8.72 4.16 -2.27
CA VAL A 86 8.23 5.55 -2.23
C VAL A 86 9.39 6.53 -2.37
N THR A 87 10.51 6.24 -1.71
CA THR A 87 11.79 6.96 -1.84
C THR A 87 12.93 5.93 -1.77
N SER A 88 14.19 6.35 -1.92
CA SER A 88 15.32 5.41 -1.78
C SER A 88 15.29 4.60 -0.47
N GLY A 89 14.77 5.18 0.62
CA GLY A 89 14.58 4.51 1.91
C GLY A 89 13.13 4.12 2.27
N GLY A 90 12.13 4.83 1.75
CA GLY A 90 10.73 4.61 2.13
C GLY A 90 10.06 3.49 1.34
N ARG A 91 9.27 2.65 2.01
CA ARG A 91 8.58 1.50 1.41
C ARG A 91 7.12 1.41 1.86
N ILE A 92 6.28 0.90 0.97
CA ILE A 92 4.93 0.41 1.28
C ILE A 92 4.92 -1.08 0.95
N TRP A 93 4.53 -1.93 1.91
CA TRP A 93 4.21 -3.33 1.65
C TRP A 93 2.72 -3.55 1.81
N TYR A 94 2.14 -4.31 0.89
CA TYR A 94 0.71 -4.58 0.90
C TYR A 94 0.40 -5.97 0.35
N LEU A 95 -0.74 -6.50 0.80
CA LEU A 95 -1.30 -7.75 0.33
C LEU A 95 -2.40 -7.47 -0.68
N VAL A 96 -2.41 -8.19 -1.80
CA VAL A 96 -3.39 -7.99 -2.86
C VAL A 96 -4.50 -9.04 -2.77
N ASP A 97 -5.71 -8.58 -2.46
CA ASP A 97 -6.94 -9.38 -2.54
C ASP A 97 -7.67 -9.02 -3.85
N HIS A 98 -7.53 -9.88 -4.85
CA HIS A 98 -8.18 -9.71 -6.16
C HIS A 98 -9.69 -9.92 -6.11
N GLU A 99 -10.19 -10.72 -5.16
CA GLU A 99 -11.63 -11.01 -5.01
C GLU A 99 -12.38 -9.76 -4.54
N THR A 100 -11.83 -9.07 -3.54
CA THR A 100 -12.43 -7.84 -3.00
C THR A 100 -11.87 -6.56 -3.62
N ARG A 101 -10.92 -6.69 -4.56
CA ARG A 101 -10.16 -5.59 -5.16
C ARG A 101 -9.60 -4.63 -4.11
N THR A 102 -8.95 -5.19 -3.09
CA THR A 102 -8.38 -4.43 -1.97
C THR A 102 -6.90 -4.72 -1.82
N CYS A 103 -6.11 -3.65 -1.67
CA CYS A 103 -4.72 -3.71 -1.28
C CYS A 103 -4.61 -3.39 0.21
N TRP A 104 -4.28 -4.40 1.01
CA TRP A 104 -4.14 -4.29 2.46
C TRP A 104 -2.70 -3.90 2.81
N ILE A 105 -2.49 -2.62 3.12
CA ILE A 105 -1.20 -2.06 3.52
C ILE A 105 -0.79 -2.65 4.87
N LYS A 106 0.25 -3.50 4.85
CA LYS A 106 0.83 -4.17 6.01
C LYS A 106 1.98 -3.39 6.62
N HIS A 107 2.69 -2.63 5.80
CA HIS A 107 3.76 -1.75 6.23
C HIS A 107 3.77 -0.48 5.39
N ALA A 108 4.04 0.65 6.04
CA ALA A 108 4.38 1.91 5.42
C ALA A 108 5.47 2.53 6.31
N GLY A 109 6.52 3.08 5.73
CA GLY A 109 7.60 3.63 6.53
C GLY A 109 8.60 4.42 5.70
N THR A 110 9.26 5.39 6.34
CA THR A 110 10.26 6.28 5.72
C THR A 110 11.67 5.68 5.70
N GLY A 111 11.90 4.57 6.40
CA GLY A 111 13.15 3.83 6.41
C GLY A 111 12.97 2.40 5.90
N HIS A 112 14.09 1.72 5.62
CA HIS A 112 14.06 0.33 5.17
C HIS A 112 13.47 -0.58 6.25
N PRO A 113 12.52 -1.46 5.91
CA PRO A 113 12.00 -2.43 6.87
C PRO A 113 13.12 -3.37 7.33
N LYS A 114 13.29 -3.53 8.64
CA LYS A 114 14.29 -4.44 9.24
C LYS A 114 14.16 -5.92 8.79
N LEU A 115 13.00 -6.29 8.22
CA LEU A 115 12.68 -7.66 7.80
C LEU A 115 13.25 -8.04 6.42
N THR A 116 13.74 -7.05 5.66
CA THR A 116 14.38 -7.23 4.35
C THR A 116 15.91 -7.10 4.39
N GLU A 117 16.50 -6.85 5.56
CA GLU A 117 17.95 -6.99 5.79
C GLU A 117 18.37 -8.46 5.93
#